data_AF-A0A151UKU8-F1
#
_entry.id   AF-A0A151UKU8-F1
#
_cell.length_a   1.000
_cell.length_b   1.000
_cell.length_c   1.000
_cell.angle_alpha   90.00
_cell.angle_beta   90.00
_cell.angle_gamma   90.00
#
_symmetry.space_group_name_H-M   'P 1'
#
loop_
_entity.id
_entity.type
_entity.pdbx_description
1 polymer ?
#
loop_
_entity_poly.entity_id
_entity_poly.type
_entity_poly.pdbx_seq_one_letter_code
_entity_poly.pdbx_strand_id
1 'polypeptide(L)'
;ADGNPTKAAEGWALSCGITVSQAERLSTEKGEWLVYRALVKGQPVQALLCDMVSRALGKLPIPKMMRWGDNETQFIRPVHTVTMLLDDGVIPGKVLGIDADRILRGHRFMGEREIILEHADQYPQVLLARGRVMADYLQRKEMIRRDSEAA
;
A
#
# COMPACT_ATOMS: atom_id res chain seq x y z
N ALA A 1 6.81 -2.25 49.85
CA ALA A 1 6.62 -1.40 48.66
C ALA A 1 5.26 -0.75 48.79
N ASP A 2 5.20 0.58 48.90
CA ASP A 2 4.04 1.36 49.36
C ASP A 2 2.87 1.46 48.36
N GLY A 3 2.62 0.42 47.57
CA GLY A 3 1.59 0.41 46.53
C GLY A 3 1.84 1.35 45.35
N ASN A 4 2.93 2.12 45.39
CA ASN A 4 3.32 3.06 44.33
C ASN A 4 3.83 2.32 43.08
N PRO A 5 3.47 2.80 41.87
CA PRO A 5 4.00 2.28 40.62
C PRO A 5 5.54 2.27 40.62
N THR A 6 6.13 1.18 40.14
CA THR A 6 7.58 1.15 39.90
C THR A 6 7.91 1.92 38.63
N LYS A 7 9.14 2.42 38.49
CA LYS A 7 9.61 3.05 37.24
C LYS A 7 9.44 2.13 36.01
N ALA A 8 9.54 0.81 36.21
CA ALA A 8 9.30 -0.17 35.16
C ALA A 8 7.83 -0.19 34.71
N ALA A 9 6.88 -0.13 35.67
CA ALA A 9 5.46 -0.03 35.37
C ALA A 9 5.12 1.28 34.65
N GLU A 10 5.71 2.39 35.07
CA GLU A 10 5.54 3.70 34.41
C GLU A 10 6.07 3.70 32.97
N GLY A 11 7.28 3.16 32.75
CA GLY A 11 7.86 3.05 31.41
C GLY A 11 7.06 2.13 30.49
N TRP A 12 6.56 1.01 31.01
CA TRP A 12 5.66 0.13 30.27
C TRP A 12 4.35 0.84 29.89
N ALA A 13 3.70 1.51 30.84
CA ALA A 13 2.45 2.23 30.58
C ALA A 13 2.63 3.32 29.52
N LEU A 14 3.74 4.08 29.60
CA LEU A 14 4.10 5.09 28.60
C LEU A 14 4.29 4.48 27.20
N SER A 15 4.93 3.32 27.10
CA SER A 15 5.11 2.61 25.81
C SER A 15 3.77 2.18 25.17
N CYS A 16 2.75 1.98 26.00
CA CYS A 16 1.39 1.64 25.61
C CYS A 16 0.51 2.89 25.38
N GLY A 17 1.05 4.10 25.61
CA GLY A 17 0.31 5.38 25.48
C GLY A 17 -0.69 5.65 26.60
N ILE A 18 -0.53 5.00 27.76
CA ILE A 18 -1.43 5.11 28.92
C ILE A 18 -0.67 5.48 30.19
N THR A 19 -1.40 5.85 31.25
CA THR A 19 -0.86 5.92 32.62
C THR A 19 -1.02 4.58 33.33
N VAL A 20 -0.21 4.31 34.37
CA VAL A 20 -0.32 3.06 35.15
C VAL A 20 -1.71 2.90 35.78
N SER A 21 -2.39 4.00 36.11
CA SER A 21 -3.77 4.00 36.61
C SER A 21 -4.83 3.57 35.59
N GLN A 22 -4.51 3.61 34.29
CA GLN A 22 -5.39 3.18 33.22
C GLN A 22 -5.19 1.69 32.86
N ALA A 23 -4.21 1.02 33.46
CA ALA A 23 -3.98 -0.40 33.27
C ALA A 23 -4.89 -1.25 34.15
N GLU A 24 -5.39 -2.35 33.61
CA GLU A 24 -6.13 -3.37 34.36
C GLU A 24 -5.15 -4.22 35.17
N ARG A 25 -5.60 -4.75 36.32
CA ARG A 25 -4.84 -5.74 37.09
C ARG A 25 -5.45 -7.12 36.90
N LEU A 26 -4.64 -8.07 36.47
CA LEU A 26 -5.02 -9.47 36.33
C LEU A 26 -4.31 -10.29 37.41
N SER A 27 -5.07 -10.79 38.39
CA SER A 27 -4.55 -11.68 39.42
C SER A 27 -4.57 -13.12 38.92
N THR A 28 -3.42 -13.79 38.99
CA THR A 28 -3.24 -15.21 38.63
C THR A 28 -2.60 -15.95 39.81
N GLU A 29 -2.63 -17.29 39.82
CA GLU A 29 -1.95 -18.10 40.85
C GLU A 29 -0.44 -17.81 40.97
N LYS A 30 0.16 -17.20 39.93
CA LYS A 30 1.58 -16.80 39.86
C LYS A 30 1.83 -15.34 40.24
N GLY A 31 0.80 -14.57 40.62
CA GLY A 31 0.89 -13.16 41.00
C GLY A 31 -0.01 -12.22 40.18
N GLU A 32 0.04 -10.93 40.51
CA GLU A 32 -0.69 -9.85 39.81
C GLU A 32 0.09 -9.31 38.61
N TRP A 33 -0.60 -9.12 37.49
CA TRP A 33 -0.07 -8.56 36.25
C TRP A 33 -0.78 -7.26 35.91
N LEU A 34 -0.04 -6.29 35.39
CA LEU A 34 -0.64 -5.13 34.70
C LEU A 34 -0.95 -5.52 33.26
N VAL A 35 -2.16 -5.22 32.82
CA VAL A 35 -2.67 -5.57 31.50
C VAL A 35 -3.25 -4.32 30.86
N TYR A 36 -2.90 -4.08 29.60
CA TYR A 36 -3.52 -3.07 28.77
C TYR A 36 -4.16 -3.75 27.56
N ARG A 37 -5.48 -3.58 27.40
CA ARG A 37 -6.23 -4.10 26.25
C ARG A 37 -6.57 -2.94 25.33
N ALA A 38 -5.78 -2.78 24.28
CA ALA A 38 -6.06 -1.81 23.23
C ALA A 38 -7.08 -2.37 22.24
N LEU A 39 -8.20 -1.66 22.04
CA LEU A 39 -9.09 -1.91 20.90
C LEU A 39 -8.65 -1.04 19.73
N VAL A 40 -8.02 -1.66 18.72
CA VAL A 40 -7.71 -0.98 17.47
C VAL A 40 -8.93 -1.09 16.56
N LYS A 41 -9.68 0.01 16.41
CA LYS A 41 -10.79 0.06 15.46
C LYS A 41 -10.25 -0.13 14.04
N GLY A 42 -10.91 -0.98 13.26
CA GLY A 42 -10.63 -1.10 11.83
C GLY A 42 -10.78 0.25 11.13
N GLN A 43 -9.95 0.48 10.13
CA GLN A 43 -10.02 1.66 9.27
C GLN A 43 -10.52 1.25 7.87
N PRO A 44 -11.25 2.14 7.17
CA PRO A 44 -11.64 1.88 5.79
C PRO A 44 -10.39 1.72 4.92
N VAL A 45 -10.41 0.73 4.01
CA VAL A 45 -9.30 0.40 3.11
C VAL A 45 -8.85 1.63 2.31
N GLN A 46 -9.81 2.46 1.91
CA GLN A 46 -9.59 3.69 1.15
C GLN A 46 -8.66 4.68 1.88
N ALA A 47 -8.72 4.73 3.22
CA ALA A 47 -7.86 5.60 4.01
C ALA A 47 -6.42 5.06 4.17
N LEU A 48 -6.23 3.75 3.93
CA LEU A 48 -4.96 3.06 4.14
C LEU A 48 -4.17 2.85 2.85
N LEU A 49 -4.86 2.67 1.72
CA LEU A 49 -4.25 2.13 0.50
C LEU A 49 -3.10 3.02 -0.04
N CYS A 50 -3.30 4.34 -0.11
CA CYS A 50 -2.27 5.29 -0.58
C CYS A 50 -0.97 5.19 0.24
N ASP A 51 -1.10 5.16 1.57
CA ASP A 51 0.04 5.09 2.48
C ASP A 51 0.71 3.72 2.41
N MET A 52 -0.06 2.63 2.31
CA MET A 52 0.48 1.28 2.12
C MET A 52 1.31 1.18 0.83
N VAL A 53 0.79 1.69 -0.29
CA VAL A 53 1.50 1.72 -1.57
C VAL A 53 2.76 2.58 -1.47
N SER A 54 2.67 3.76 -0.87
CA SER A 54 3.81 4.66 -0.70
C SER A 54 4.92 4.03 0.14
N ARG A 55 4.55 3.37 1.25
CA ARG A 55 5.49 2.61 2.10
C ARG A 55 6.11 1.43 1.36
N ALA A 56 5.33 0.71 0.55
CA ALA A 56 5.83 -0.41 -0.23
C ALA A 56 6.86 0.05 -1.29
N LEU A 57 6.53 1.10 -2.03
CA LEU A 57 7.43 1.69 -3.03
C LEU A 57 8.72 2.22 -2.40
N GLY A 58 8.65 2.85 -1.22
CA GLY A 58 9.82 3.34 -0.49
C GLY A 58 10.75 2.25 0.04
N LYS A 59 10.30 0.99 0.12
CA LYS A 59 11.11 -0.15 0.57
C LYS A 59 11.82 -0.88 -0.57
N LEU A 60 11.55 -0.53 -1.82
CA LEU A 60 12.20 -1.17 -2.95
C LEU A 60 13.72 -0.87 -2.94
N PRO A 61 14.58 -1.88 -3.13
CA PRO A 61 16.02 -1.66 -3.20
C PRO A 61 16.38 -1.02 -4.54
N ILE A 62 16.40 0.31 -4.59
CA ILE A 62 16.69 1.07 -5.82
C ILE A 62 18.11 1.65 -5.73
N PRO A 63 19.06 1.15 -6.55
CA PRO A 63 20.47 1.55 -6.46
C PRO A 63 20.72 3.00 -6.91
N LYS A 64 19.86 3.53 -7.79
CA LYS A 64 19.97 4.91 -8.29
C LYS A 64 18.59 5.54 -8.39
N MET A 65 18.32 6.44 -7.47
CA MET A 65 17.10 7.22 -7.45
C MET A 65 17.17 8.38 -8.46
N MET A 66 16.05 8.68 -9.10
CA MET A 66 15.90 9.82 -10.00
C MET A 66 14.87 10.78 -9.45
N ARG A 67 15.13 12.07 -9.62
CA ARG A 67 14.15 13.16 -9.49
C ARG A 67 13.73 13.63 -10.87
N TRP A 68 12.51 14.12 -11.01
CA TRP A 68 12.02 14.62 -12.29
C TRP A 68 11.08 15.81 -12.13
N GLY A 69 11.10 16.71 -13.12
CA GLY A 69 10.40 17.98 -13.04
C GLY A 69 10.85 18.79 -11.82
N ASP A 70 9.90 19.50 -11.22
CA ASP A 70 10.13 20.35 -10.04
C ASP A 70 9.76 19.63 -8.72
N ASN A 71 9.64 18.30 -8.73
CA ASN A 71 9.23 17.51 -7.57
C ASN A 71 10.44 16.99 -6.77
N GLU A 72 10.32 16.96 -5.45
CA GLU A 72 11.28 16.34 -4.52
C GLU A 72 11.17 14.80 -4.50
N THR A 73 10.07 14.26 -5.03
CA THR A 73 9.81 12.81 -5.09
C THR A 73 10.89 12.08 -5.88
N GLN A 74 11.34 10.96 -5.33
CA GLN A 74 12.36 10.11 -5.93
C GLN A 74 11.83 8.72 -6.26
N PHE A 75 12.18 8.21 -7.43
CA PHE A 75 11.86 6.84 -7.86
C PHE A 75 12.85 6.37 -8.93
N ILE A 76 12.80 5.09 -9.31
CA ILE A 76 13.72 4.52 -10.31
C ILE A 76 13.57 5.18 -11.69
N ARG A 77 12.36 5.64 -12.03
CA ARG A 77 12.03 6.35 -13.26
C ARG A 77 10.89 7.34 -13.03
N PRO A 78 10.77 8.38 -13.88
CA PRO A 78 9.63 9.28 -13.84
C PRO A 78 8.31 8.51 -13.96
N VAL A 79 7.42 8.73 -13.01
CA VAL A 79 6.05 8.23 -13.06
C VAL A 79 5.17 9.34 -13.63
N HIS A 80 4.22 8.97 -14.48
CA HIS A 80 3.30 9.92 -15.13
C HIS A 80 1.85 9.74 -14.73
N THR A 81 1.49 8.56 -14.21
CA THR A 81 0.11 8.21 -13.89
C THR A 81 0.11 7.21 -12.74
N VAL A 82 -0.84 7.37 -11.82
CA VAL A 82 -1.14 6.42 -10.75
C VAL A 82 -2.61 6.04 -10.90
N THR A 83 -2.88 4.79 -11.20
CA THR A 83 -4.25 4.27 -11.31
C THR A 83 -4.58 3.49 -10.06
N MET A 84 -5.58 3.92 -9.30
CA MET A 84 -5.91 3.29 -8.03
C MET A 84 -7.41 3.32 -7.76
N LEU A 85 -8.02 2.13 -7.88
CA LEU A 85 -9.44 1.91 -7.73
C LEU A 85 -9.68 0.86 -6.64
N LEU A 86 -10.76 1.02 -5.90
CA LEU A 86 -11.41 -0.04 -5.16
C LEU A 86 -12.82 -0.16 -5.72
N ASP A 87 -13.11 -1.31 -6.33
CA ASP A 87 -14.31 -1.52 -7.13
C ASP A 87 -14.39 -0.45 -8.24
N ASP A 88 -15.44 0.38 -8.26
CA ASP A 88 -15.66 1.51 -9.19
C ASP A 88 -15.20 2.87 -8.63
N GLY A 89 -14.76 2.91 -7.37
CA GLY A 89 -14.35 4.12 -6.66
C GLY A 89 -12.86 4.41 -6.80
N VAL A 90 -12.52 5.64 -7.19
CA VAL A 90 -11.12 6.13 -7.14
C VAL A 90 -10.71 6.30 -5.70
N ILE A 91 -9.53 5.76 -5.33
CA ILE A 91 -8.96 6.00 -4.01
C ILE A 91 -8.33 7.39 -4.00
N PRO A 92 -8.84 8.34 -3.19
CA PRO A 92 -8.29 9.68 -3.15
C PRO A 92 -6.92 9.69 -2.49
N GLY A 93 -5.95 10.31 -3.14
CA GLY A 93 -4.64 10.57 -2.56
C GLY A 93 -3.55 10.67 -3.62
N LYS A 94 -2.32 10.88 -3.14
CA LYS A 94 -1.13 10.99 -3.99
C LYS A 94 -0.17 9.85 -3.71
N VAL A 95 0.41 9.30 -4.77
CA VAL A 95 1.52 8.34 -4.71
C VAL A 95 2.62 8.90 -5.59
N LEU A 96 3.86 8.96 -5.07
CA LEU A 96 4.99 9.57 -5.78
C LEU A 96 4.68 10.98 -6.31
N GLY A 97 3.91 11.76 -5.55
CA GLY A 97 3.51 13.13 -5.89
C GLY A 97 2.46 13.26 -7.00
N ILE A 98 1.90 12.14 -7.48
CA ILE A 98 0.90 12.10 -8.55
C ILE A 98 -0.45 11.73 -7.94
N ASP A 99 -1.50 12.45 -8.32
CA ASP A 99 -2.87 12.13 -7.90
C ASP A 99 -3.30 10.79 -8.49
N ALA A 100 -3.90 9.96 -7.64
CA ALA A 100 -4.53 8.73 -8.06
C ALA A 100 -5.79 9.03 -8.88
N ASP A 101 -5.95 8.32 -9.98
CA ASP A 101 -7.09 8.45 -10.88
C ASP A 101 -7.52 7.06 -11.43
N ARG A 102 -8.53 7.03 -12.28
CA ARG A 102 -9.01 5.85 -13.02
C ARG A 102 -8.39 5.70 -14.41
N ILE A 103 -7.43 6.56 -14.74
CA ILE A 103 -6.81 6.65 -16.06
C ILE A 103 -5.64 5.69 -16.17
N LEU A 104 -5.62 4.88 -17.22
CA LEU A 104 -4.49 4.07 -17.67
C LEU A 104 -3.86 4.67 -18.93
N ARG A 105 -2.61 4.27 -19.21
CA ARG A 105 -1.93 4.57 -20.47
C ARG A 105 -1.52 3.27 -21.17
N GLY A 106 -1.89 3.13 -22.43
CA GLY A 106 -1.52 2.00 -23.26
C GLY A 106 -0.08 2.09 -23.80
N HIS A 107 0.28 1.11 -24.63
CA HIS A 107 1.54 1.09 -25.35
C HIS A 107 1.67 2.32 -26.25
N ARG A 108 2.80 3.04 -26.14
CA ARG A 108 3.04 4.36 -26.76
C ARG A 108 2.68 4.45 -28.24
N PHE A 109 2.88 3.37 -29.00
CA PHE A 109 2.70 3.35 -30.45
C PHE A 109 1.51 2.53 -30.92
N MET A 110 1.11 1.50 -30.16
CA MET A 110 0.17 0.47 -30.62
C MET A 110 -1.16 0.53 -29.89
N GLY A 111 -1.18 1.08 -28.69
CA GLY A 111 -2.35 1.19 -27.85
C GLY A 111 -2.92 2.60 -27.81
N GLU A 112 -4.10 2.72 -27.22
CA GLU A 112 -4.70 4.00 -26.91
C GLU A 112 -3.86 4.78 -25.89
N ARG A 113 -3.73 6.10 -26.09
CA ARG A 113 -2.92 6.96 -25.23
C ARG A 113 -3.48 7.06 -23.81
N GLU A 114 -4.80 7.05 -23.70
CA GLU A 114 -5.53 7.21 -22.45
C GLU A 114 -6.72 6.28 -22.45
N ILE A 115 -6.88 5.53 -21.36
CA ILE A 115 -7.96 4.56 -21.20
C ILE A 115 -8.57 4.77 -19.81
N ILE A 116 -9.87 5.04 -19.76
CA ILE A 116 -10.60 5.22 -18.51
C ILE A 116 -11.15 3.86 -18.07
N LEU A 117 -10.88 3.49 -16.82
CA LEU A 117 -11.49 2.34 -16.17
C LEU A 117 -12.79 2.75 -15.46
N GLU A 118 -13.83 1.93 -15.59
CA GLU A 118 -15.06 2.08 -14.80
C GLU A 118 -15.00 1.27 -13.51
N HIS A 119 -14.30 0.14 -13.54
CA HIS A 119 -14.13 -0.76 -12.41
C HIS A 119 -12.71 -1.37 -12.39
N ALA A 120 -12.17 -1.62 -11.20
CA ALA A 120 -10.83 -2.16 -11.01
C ALA A 120 -10.59 -3.49 -11.76
N ASP A 121 -11.58 -4.39 -11.73
CA ASP A 121 -11.52 -5.72 -12.38
C ASP A 121 -11.36 -5.67 -13.90
N GLN A 122 -11.69 -4.54 -14.53
CA GLN A 122 -11.53 -4.38 -15.98
C GLN A 122 -10.06 -4.24 -16.40
N TYR A 123 -9.16 -3.89 -15.46
CA TYR A 123 -7.77 -3.53 -15.74
C TYR A 123 -7.04 -4.48 -16.70
N PRO A 124 -6.98 -5.81 -16.46
CA PRO A 124 -6.18 -6.68 -17.32
C PRO A 124 -6.73 -6.78 -18.75
N GLN A 125 -8.05 -6.94 -18.87
CA GLN A 125 -8.72 -7.14 -20.16
C GLN A 125 -8.69 -5.86 -21.00
N VAL A 126 -9.02 -4.72 -20.39
CA VAL A 126 -9.04 -3.41 -21.07
C VAL A 126 -7.65 -2.98 -21.49
N LEU A 127 -6.64 -3.16 -20.63
CA LEU A 127 -5.26 -2.81 -20.98
C LEU A 127 -4.70 -3.70 -22.11
N LEU A 128 -5.09 -4.98 -22.16
CA LEU A 128 -4.70 -5.86 -23.24
C LEU A 128 -5.36 -5.45 -24.56
N ALA A 129 -6.68 -5.31 -24.57
CA ALA A 129 -7.46 -5.06 -25.78
C ALA A 129 -7.18 -3.67 -26.40
N ARG A 130 -7.22 -2.62 -25.57
CA ARG A 130 -7.10 -1.22 -25.99
C ARG A 130 -5.68 -0.69 -25.83
N GLY A 131 -5.00 -1.10 -24.77
CA GLY A 131 -3.64 -0.67 -24.47
C GLY A 131 -2.55 -1.47 -25.17
N ARG A 132 -2.86 -2.65 -25.74
CA ARG A 132 -1.87 -3.57 -26.32
C ARG A 132 -0.78 -3.98 -25.32
N VAL A 133 -1.11 -4.03 -24.03
CA VAL A 133 -0.18 -4.45 -22.97
C VAL A 133 -0.81 -5.58 -22.17
N MET A 134 -0.14 -6.73 -22.14
CA MET A 134 -0.52 -7.85 -21.28
C MET A 134 -0.03 -7.61 -19.85
N ALA A 135 -0.96 -7.31 -18.95
CA ALA A 135 -0.66 -7.07 -17.54
C ALA A 135 -0.32 -8.35 -16.76
N ASP A 136 -0.99 -9.46 -17.08
CA ASP A 136 -0.84 -10.72 -16.35
C ASP A 136 0.47 -11.41 -16.73
N TYR A 137 1.33 -11.61 -15.72
CA TYR A 137 2.64 -12.23 -15.89
C TYR A 137 2.56 -13.70 -16.30
N LEU A 138 1.63 -14.48 -15.70
CA LEU A 138 1.51 -15.91 -15.97
C LEU A 138 0.95 -16.14 -17.37
N GLN A 139 -0.07 -15.38 -17.75
CA GLN A 139 -0.63 -15.39 -19.10
C GLN A 139 0.45 -15.06 -20.13
N ARG A 140 1.25 -14.02 -19.87
CA ARG A 140 2.34 -13.61 -20.77
C ARG A 140 3.41 -14.68 -20.90
N LYS A 141 3.82 -15.28 -19.78
CA LYS A 141 4.82 -16.35 -19.76
C LYS A 141 4.37 -17.56 -20.57
N GLU A 142 3.11 -17.98 -20.40
CA GLU A 142 2.57 -19.13 -21.11
C GLU A 142 2.43 -18.90 -22.62
N MET A 143 2.02 -17.70 -23.03
CA MET A 143 2.01 -17.32 -24.44
C MET A 143 3.41 -17.42 -25.06
N ILE A 144 4.41 -16.81 -24.42
CA ILE A 144 5.80 -16.84 -24.92
C ILE A 144 6.31 -18.28 -25.02
N ARG A 145 6.01 -19.12 -24.01
CA ARG A 145 6.38 -20.54 -24.04
C ARG A 145 5.76 -21.25 -25.23
N ARG A 146 4.45 -21.10 -25.43
CA ARG A 146 3.72 -21.72 -26.54
C ARG A 146 4.26 -21.27 -27.90
N ASP A 147 4.44 -19.97 -28.08
CA ASP A 147 4.93 -19.41 -29.35
C ASP A 147 6.36 -19.88 -29.65
N SER A 148 7.20 -20.03 -28.62
CA SER A 148 8.56 -20.56 -28.76
C SER A 148 8.60 -22.06 -29.05
N GLU A 149 7.61 -22.85 -28.61
CA GLU A 149 7.50 -24.29 -28.90
C GLU A 149 6.92 -24.58 -30.28
N ALA A 150 6.15 -23.64 -30.83
CA ALA A 150 5.54 -23.75 -32.15
C ALA A 150 6.44 -23.25 -33.29
N ALA A 151 7.49 -22.48 -32.98
CA ALA A 151 8.49 -21.96 -33.91
C ALA A 151 9.60 -22.98 -34.20
#